data_AF-J9F7Y7-F1
#
_entry.id   AF-J9F7Y7-F1
#
_cell.length_a   1.000
_cell.length_b   1.000
_cell.length_c   1.000
_cell.angle_alpha   90.00
_cell.angle_beta   90.00
_cell.angle_gamma   90.00
#
_symmetry.space_group_name_H-M   'P 1'
#
loop_
_entity.id
_entity.type
_entity.pdbx_description
1 polymer ?
#
loop_
_entity_poly.entity_id
_entity_poly.type
_entity_poly.pdbx_seq_one_letter_code
_entity_poly.pdbx_strand_id
1 'polypeptide(L)'
;PDFYKWTQWIFKRLYQAGYAKRVEMPVNWCEELGTVLSNDEVIDGKSERGGYPVVKKNMMQWVIDQPAFAEKLLEGLNEIDWPESTKEIQRNWIGKSTGVEVDFRLVGGGTFSIYTTCIETIYG
;
A
#
# COMPACT_ATOMS: atom_id res chain seq x y z
N PRO A 1 15.98 -24.85 5.69
CA PRO A 1 17.11 -23.88 5.78
C PRO A 1 17.58 -23.39 4.40
N ASP A 2 17.69 -24.28 3.42
CA ASP A 2 18.27 -23.95 2.11
C ASP A 2 17.46 -23.01 1.23
N PHE A 3 16.14 -22.95 1.43
CA PHE A 3 15.28 -22.01 0.72
C PHE A 3 15.22 -20.65 1.44
N TYR A 4 14.82 -20.64 2.72
CA TYR A 4 14.59 -19.41 3.49
C TYR A 4 15.83 -18.52 3.66
N LYS A 5 17.05 -19.08 3.55
CA LYS A 5 18.30 -18.29 3.57
C LYS A 5 18.31 -17.21 2.48
N TRP A 6 17.71 -17.50 1.33
CA TRP A 6 17.62 -16.54 0.22
C TRP A 6 16.60 -15.45 0.52
N THR A 7 15.45 -15.78 1.09
CA THR A 7 14.46 -14.80 1.54
C THR A 7 15.05 -13.86 2.60
N GLN A 8 15.80 -14.41 3.58
CA GLN A 8 16.51 -13.61 4.58
C GLN A 8 17.55 -12.67 3.94
N TRP A 9 18.29 -13.17 2.95
CA TRP A 9 19.27 -12.38 2.21
C TRP A 9 18.61 -11.25 1.41
N ILE A 10 17.54 -11.52 0.67
CA ILE A 10 16.77 -10.52 -0.08
C ILE A 10 16.23 -9.46 0.87
N PHE A 11 15.61 -9.87 1.98
CA PHE A 11 15.09 -8.94 2.98
C PHE A 11 16.20 -8.03 3.54
N LYS A 12 17.38 -8.59 3.86
CA LYS A 12 18.53 -7.80 4.30
C LYS A 12 18.95 -6.77 3.25
N ARG A 13 18.93 -7.12 1.96
CA ARG A 13 19.23 -6.16 0.88
C ARG A 13 18.20 -5.04 0.81
N LEU A 14 16.91 -5.38 0.89
CA LEU A 14 15.83 -4.38 0.91
C LEU A 14 15.96 -3.44 2.12
N TYR A 15 16.25 -3.99 3.31
CA TYR A 15 16.47 -3.21 4.52
C TYR A 15 17.66 -2.24 4.37
N GLN A 16 18.79 -2.74 3.89
CA GLN A 16 20.00 -1.92 3.67
C GLN A 16 19.79 -0.82 2.62
N ALA A 17 18.92 -1.06 1.64
CA ALA A 17 18.56 -0.09 0.61
C ALA A 17 17.45 0.89 1.05
N GLY A 18 16.89 0.74 2.26
CA GLY A 18 15.80 1.58 2.77
C GLY A 18 14.39 1.16 2.33
N TYR A 19 14.26 0.08 1.58
CA TYR A 19 12.97 -0.43 1.08
C TYR A 19 12.27 -1.41 2.03
N ALA A 20 12.90 -1.79 3.15
CA ALA A 20 12.22 -2.51 4.23
C ALA A 20 12.44 -1.73 5.54
N LYS A 21 11.36 -1.45 6.26
CA LYS A 21 11.40 -0.63 7.48
C LYS A 21 10.43 -1.16 8.53
N ARG A 22 10.75 -0.92 9.80
CA ARG A 22 9.86 -1.23 10.93
C ARG A 22 9.14 0.04 11.33
N VAL A 23 7.82 0.08 11.16
CA VAL A 23 7.00 1.28 11.40
C VAL A 23 5.78 0.94 12.25
N GLU A 24 5.32 1.91 13.03
CA GLU A 24 4.02 1.82 13.72
C GLU A 24 2.94 2.29 12.76
N MET A 25 1.98 1.42 12.45
CA MET A 25 0.89 1.77 11.54
C MET A 25 -0.38 0.97 11.86
N PRO A 26 -1.56 1.43 11.40
CA PRO A 26 -2.76 0.62 11.44
C PRO A 26 -2.62 -0.59 10.51
N VAL A 27 -2.80 -1.78 11.05
CA VAL A 27 -2.74 -3.06 10.31
C VAL A 27 -4.05 -3.81 10.38
N ASN A 28 -4.26 -4.70 9.41
CA ASN A 28 -5.36 -5.66 9.42
C ASN A 28 -4.99 -6.81 10.37
N TRP A 29 -5.76 -7.00 11.44
CA TRP A 29 -5.55 -8.06 12.42
C TRP A 29 -6.74 -9.03 12.39
N CYS A 30 -6.43 -10.33 12.33
CA CYS A 30 -7.42 -11.40 12.45
C CYS A 30 -7.15 -12.17 13.74
N GLU A 31 -8.10 -12.13 14.69
CA GLU A 31 -7.95 -12.75 16.01
C GLU A 31 -7.89 -14.29 15.90
N GLU A 32 -8.69 -14.87 15.01
CA GLU A 32 -8.80 -16.31 14.81
C GLU A 32 -7.54 -16.92 14.18
N LEU A 33 -6.85 -16.16 13.32
CA LEU A 33 -5.57 -16.57 12.74
C LEU A 33 -4.38 -16.16 13.61
N GLY A 34 -4.57 -15.25 14.57
CA GLY A 34 -3.53 -14.72 15.44
C GLY A 34 -2.39 -14.01 14.71
N THR A 35 -2.68 -13.41 13.54
CA THR A 35 -1.68 -12.76 12.69
C THR A 35 -2.20 -11.50 12.02
N VAL A 36 -1.26 -10.65 11.62
CA VAL A 36 -1.51 -9.56 10.68
C VAL A 36 -1.76 -10.10 9.28
N LEU A 37 -2.58 -9.38 8.53
CA LEU A 37 -2.87 -9.65 7.12
C LEU A 37 -2.46 -8.44 6.26
N SER A 38 -2.02 -8.71 5.04
CA SER A 38 -1.86 -7.69 4.01
C SER A 38 -3.24 -7.17 3.54
N ASN A 39 -3.27 -6.14 2.69
CA ASN A 39 -4.54 -5.67 2.12
C ASN A 39 -5.13 -6.68 1.13
N ASP A 40 -4.27 -7.42 0.41
CA ASP A 40 -4.69 -8.47 -0.53
C ASP A 40 -5.38 -9.66 0.16
N GLU A 41 -5.04 -9.91 1.44
CA GLU A 41 -5.59 -11.01 2.23
C GLU A 41 -6.93 -10.65 2.92
N VAL A 42 -7.48 -9.47 2.65
CA VAL A 42 -8.75 -9.01 3.22
C VAL A 42 -9.80 -8.83 2.12
N ILE A 43 -10.87 -9.63 2.19
CA ILE A 43 -11.99 -9.60 1.24
C ILE A 43 -13.25 -9.25 2.02
N ASP A 44 -13.90 -8.14 1.66
CA ASP A 44 -15.12 -7.64 2.32
C ASP A 44 -15.02 -7.56 3.86
N GLY A 45 -13.86 -7.12 4.36
CA GLY A 45 -13.59 -7.00 5.79
C GLY A 45 -13.34 -8.34 6.52
N LYS A 46 -13.14 -9.41 5.77
CA LYS A 46 -12.86 -10.75 6.29
C LYS A 46 -11.54 -11.30 5.76
N SER A 47 -10.94 -12.24 6.46
CA SER A 47 -9.73 -12.92 6.00
C SER A 47 -10.03 -13.78 4.77
N GLU A 48 -9.20 -13.64 3.72
CA GLU A 48 -9.25 -14.49 2.51
C GLU A 48 -9.23 -15.97 2.89
N ARG A 49 -8.38 -16.31 3.86
CA ARG A 49 -8.35 -17.63 4.49
C ARG A 49 -9.30 -17.71 5.68
N GLY A 50 -10.39 -18.47 5.53
CA GLY A 50 -11.30 -18.82 6.63
C GLY A 50 -12.47 -17.87 6.87
N GLY A 51 -12.49 -16.69 6.24
CA GLY A 51 -13.64 -15.79 6.30
C GLY A 51 -13.89 -15.15 7.67
N TYR A 52 -12.84 -15.01 8.48
CA TYR A 52 -12.91 -14.45 9.83
C TYR A 52 -12.94 -12.92 9.81
N PRO A 53 -13.60 -12.26 10.78
CA PRO A 53 -13.64 -10.81 10.84
C PRO A 53 -12.25 -10.20 11.04
N VAL A 54 -11.97 -9.13 10.30
CA VAL A 54 -10.70 -8.40 10.38
C VAL A 54 -10.92 -7.06 11.07
N VAL A 55 -10.08 -6.75 12.06
CA VAL A 55 -10.10 -5.48 12.79
C VAL A 55 -8.85 -4.65 12.51
N LYS A 56 -8.96 -3.33 12.61
CA LYS A 56 -7.82 -2.42 12.50
C LYS A 56 -7.17 -2.23 13.87
N LYS A 57 -5.85 -2.42 13.94
CA LYS A 57 -5.07 -2.21 15.17
C LYS A 57 -3.75 -1.54 14.85
N ASN A 58 -3.34 -0.57 15.67
CA ASN A 58 -1.99 0.01 15.55
C ASN A 58 -0.97 -0.95 16.15
N MET A 59 0.06 -1.27 15.38
CA MET A 59 1.13 -2.16 15.80
C MET A 59 2.42 -1.88 15.03
N MET A 60 3.56 -2.11 15.67
CA MET A 60 4.86 -2.13 15.00
C MET A 60 4.94 -3.32 14.05
N GLN A 61 5.14 -3.06 12.75
CA GLN A 61 5.26 -4.09 11.73
C GLN A 61 6.41 -3.81 10.76
N TRP A 62 6.87 -4.87 10.09
CA TRP A 62 7.80 -4.76 8.98
C TRP A 62 7.01 -4.47 7.70
N VAL A 63 7.43 -3.43 6.99
CA VAL A 63 6.78 -2.99 5.74
C VAL A 63 7.83 -2.93 4.66
N ILE A 64 7.48 -3.45 3.49
CA ILE A 64 8.26 -3.28 2.26
C ILE A 64 7.69 -2.06 1.53
N ASP A 65 8.55 -1.14 1.13
CA ASP A 65 8.19 0.08 0.41
C ASP A 65 7.92 -0.22 -1.07
N GLN A 66 6.87 -1.00 -1.32
CA GLN A 66 6.39 -1.32 -2.67
C GLN A 66 5.96 -0.06 -3.46
N PRO A 67 5.35 0.99 -2.85
CA PRO A 67 4.98 2.21 -3.57
C PRO A 67 6.16 2.88 -4.29
N ALA A 68 7.39 2.75 -3.76
CA ALA A 68 8.60 3.25 -4.41
C ALA A 68 8.85 2.64 -5.81
N PHE A 69 8.20 1.51 -6.14
CA PHE A 69 8.29 0.82 -7.42
C PHE A 69 7.01 0.91 -8.26
N ALA A 70 5.98 1.64 -7.81
CA ALA A 70 4.68 1.69 -8.47
C ALA A 70 4.76 2.13 -9.94
N GLU A 71 5.56 3.16 -10.24
CA GLU A 71 5.76 3.64 -11.62
C GLU A 71 6.33 2.55 -12.52
N LYS A 72 7.41 1.91 -12.06
CA LYS A 72 8.10 0.86 -12.81
C LYS A 72 7.20 -0.36 -13.01
N LEU A 73 6.38 -0.71 -12.01
CA LEU A 73 5.41 -1.79 -12.12
C LEU A 73 4.35 -1.46 -13.19
N LEU A 74 3.83 -0.22 -13.21
CA LEU A 74 2.86 0.23 -14.20
C LEU A 74 3.45 0.27 -15.61
N GLU A 75 4.65 0.82 -15.77
CA GLU A 75 5.36 0.85 -17.06
C GLU A 75 5.62 -0.57 -17.58
N GLY A 76 6.06 -1.48 -16.70
CA GLY A 76 6.33 -2.88 -17.04
C GLY A 76 5.11 -3.65 -17.56
N LEU A 77 3.88 -3.28 -17.17
CA LEU A 77 2.66 -3.90 -17.71
C LEU A 77 2.51 -3.68 -19.23
N ASN A 78 3.14 -2.66 -19.80
CA ASN A 78 3.11 -2.37 -21.24
C ASN A 78 4.08 -3.25 -22.04
N GLU A 79 5.07 -3.86 -21.38
CA GLU A 79 6.12 -4.66 -22.03
C GLU A 79 5.85 -6.17 -22.00
N ILE A 80 4.95 -6.64 -21.13
CA ILE A 80 4.67 -8.06 -20.93
C ILE A 80 3.50 -8.55 -21.78
N ASP A 81 3.57 -9.78 -22.30
CA ASP A 81 2.48 -10.43 -23.05
C ASP A 81 1.53 -11.18 -22.09
N TRP A 82 0.68 -10.42 -21.39
CA TRP A 82 -0.35 -10.92 -20.49
C TRP A 82 -1.75 -10.52 -20.98
N PRO A 83 -2.81 -11.26 -20.59
CA PRO A 83 -4.19 -10.86 -20.88
C PRO A 83 -4.48 -9.44 -20.38
N GLU A 84 -5.15 -8.64 -21.21
CA GLU A 84 -5.42 -7.22 -20.87
C GLU A 84 -6.24 -7.09 -19.59
N SER A 85 -7.18 -8.01 -19.34
CA SER A 85 -7.96 -8.03 -18.09
C SER A 85 -7.08 -8.18 -16.84
N THR A 86 -6.01 -8.97 -16.90
CA THR A 86 -5.05 -9.11 -15.80
C THR A 86 -4.24 -7.83 -15.60
N LYS A 87 -3.82 -7.18 -16.70
CA LYS A 87 -3.13 -5.89 -16.64
C LYS A 87 -4.02 -4.81 -16.04
N GLU A 88 -5.29 -4.75 -16.44
CA GLU A 88 -6.27 -3.80 -15.90
C GLU A 88 -6.48 -3.99 -14.39
N ILE A 89 -6.60 -5.24 -13.90
CA ILE A 89 -6.70 -5.52 -12.46
C ILE A 89 -5.47 -4.94 -11.71
N GLN A 90 -4.27 -5.13 -12.23
CA GLN A 90 -3.04 -4.60 -11.63
C GLN A 90 -2.98 -3.07 -11.68
N ARG A 91 -3.36 -2.44 -12.80
CA ARG A 91 -3.43 -0.97 -12.91
C ARG A 91 -4.41 -0.38 -11.90
N ASN A 92 -5.58 -1.01 -11.74
CA ASN A 92 -6.60 -0.59 -10.80
C ASN A 92 -6.16 -0.80 -9.35
N TRP A 93 -5.47 -1.91 -9.04
CA TRP A 93 -4.92 -2.20 -7.72
C TRP A 93 -3.83 -1.20 -7.31
N ILE A 94 -2.91 -0.87 -8.23
CA ILE A 94 -1.88 0.15 -7.98
C ILE A 94 -2.52 1.54 -7.83
N GLY A 95 -3.57 1.84 -8.61
CA GLY A 95 -4.44 3.00 -8.37
C GLY A 95 -3.73 4.35 -8.46
N LYS A 96 -2.72 4.48 -9.33
CA LYS A 96 -1.99 5.75 -9.51
C LYS A 96 -2.96 6.85 -9.93
N SER A 97 -3.00 7.92 -9.14
CA SER A 97 -3.71 9.15 -9.45
C SER A 97 -2.73 10.31 -9.50
N THR A 98 -3.01 11.31 -10.33
CA THR A 98 -2.28 12.58 -10.36
C THR A 98 -3.24 13.66 -9.88
N GLY A 99 -2.78 14.47 -8.95
CA GLY A 99 -3.59 15.53 -8.34
C GLY A 99 -2.72 16.71 -7.96
N VAL A 100 -3.30 17.61 -7.17
CA VAL A 100 -2.64 18.80 -6.67
C VAL A 100 -2.75 18.85 -5.16
N GLU A 101 -1.72 19.39 -4.54
CA GLU A 101 -1.73 19.78 -3.14
C GLU A 101 -2.13 21.26 -3.03
N VAL A 102 -3.07 21.57 -2.15
CA VAL A 102 -3.60 22.93 -1.98
C VAL A 102 -3.43 23.37 -0.53
N ASP A 103 -2.71 24.48 -0.36
CA ASP A 103 -2.48 25.09 0.94
C ASP A 103 -3.57 26.13 1.26
N PHE A 104 -4.31 25.89 2.33
CA PHE A 104 -5.29 26.81 2.89
C PHE A 104 -4.68 27.58 4.05
N ARG A 105 -4.88 28.90 4.06
CA ARG A 105 -4.51 29.77 5.19
C ARG A 105 -5.71 29.93 6.12
N LEU A 106 -5.48 29.71 7.41
CA LEU A 106 -6.51 29.85 8.43
C LEU A 106 -6.62 31.30 8.91
N VAL A 107 -7.84 31.77 9.10
CA VAL A 107 -8.09 33.07 9.76
C VAL A 107 -7.69 32.93 11.22
N GLY A 108 -6.71 33.73 11.66
CA GLY A 108 -6.11 33.62 13.00
C GLY A 108 -4.73 32.97 13.04
N GLY A 109 -4.20 32.54 11.88
CA GLY A 109 -2.85 32.01 11.74
C GLY A 109 -2.81 30.50 11.58
N GLY A 110 -1.83 30.02 10.82
CA GLY A 110 -1.67 28.61 10.46
C GLY A 110 -2.04 28.30 9.01
N THR A 111 -1.60 27.14 8.56
CA THR A 111 -1.87 26.59 7.23
C THR A 111 -2.24 25.12 7.36
N PHE A 112 -3.13 24.64 6.50
CA PHE A 112 -3.33 23.20 6.31
C PHE A 112 -3.35 22.89 4.81
N SER A 113 -2.87 21.70 4.47
CA SER A 113 -2.76 21.25 3.08
C SER A 113 -3.75 20.12 2.83
N ILE A 114 -4.37 20.10 1.65
CA ILE A 114 -5.17 18.96 1.18
C ILE A 114 -4.60 18.45 -0.13
N TYR A 115 -4.82 17.17 -0.42
CA TYR A 115 -4.58 16.60 -1.75
C TYR A 115 -5.92 16.35 -2.45
N THR A 116 -6.05 16.76 -3.71
CA THR A 116 -7.22 16.46 -4.54
C THR A 116 -6.81 16.08 -5.96
N THR A 117 -7.48 15.09 -6.52
CA THR A 117 -7.38 14.75 -7.96
C THR A 117 -8.32 15.58 -8.83
N CYS A 118 -9.26 16.30 -8.20
CA CYS A 118 -10.31 17.10 -8.83
C CYS A 118 -10.23 18.53 -8.31
N ILE A 119 -9.28 19.32 -8.81
CA ILE A 119 -9.08 20.71 -8.35
C ILE A 119 -10.21 21.63 -8.81
N GLU A 120 -10.85 21.31 -9.92
CA GLU A 120 -11.96 22.03 -10.51
C GLU A 120 -13.19 22.09 -9.60
N THR A 121 -13.34 21.16 -8.66
CA THR A 121 -14.47 21.12 -7.71
C THR A 121 -14.15 21.79 -6.37
N ILE A 122 -13.04 22.52 -6.24
CA ILE A 122 -12.62 23.12 -4.96
C ILE A 122 -13.58 24.17 -4.39
N TYR A 123 -14.43 24.76 -5.23
CA TYR A 123 -15.44 25.75 -4.83
C TYR A 123 -16.84 25.15 -4.61
N GLY A 124 -16.99 23.82 -4.76
CA GLY A 124 -18.26 23.10 -4.74
C GLY A 124 -18.65 22.56 -3.36
#